data_AF-A0AAX0IYY7-F1
#
_entry.id   AF-A0AAX0IYY7-F1
#
_cell.length_a   1.000
_cell.length_b   1.000
_cell.length_c   1.000
_cell.angle_alpha   90.00
_cell.angle_beta   90.00
_cell.angle_gamma   90.00
#
_symmetry.space_group_name_H-M   'P 1'
#
loop_
_entity.id
_entity.type
_entity.pdbx_description
1 polymer ?
#
loop_
_entity_poly.entity_id
_entity_poly.type
_entity_poly.pdbx_seq_one_letter_code
_entity_poly.pdbx_strand_id
1 'polypeptide(L)'
;MILAIDLGTSGAKAAIIDSAGAVHEQTFVPYSTTKLPNGGVEQDPMQWVSAARQAVTRLPRSYTVVSFTGQMQDLICLDRAGRPLGQALLYNDARAAAEAARLNTVVPEWKDITGNRQTATSTAAMWLRLMEQSDVSDVASVLFSPASFVVSQLECGLVCDETTASSTGLFDIHHRCWSDDIVQACGLRMDMLPTIASGFLDTVGADNCLGLPAGTKVVLSLGDAASTTCGIVGLGAGDDFVSLGTSGWHARVVSTVSDPSEVRQFALPDGGILRIASVLSVGGTADWARSVLLPGVSAKEADALMLQRPRLATGLLSLPSIQGESFPVRSHSVGGCILGMRGNQDPLTLYTAVIEGICMTLAHDIKPGGILPATGGGARSVPWMRILASVTNRNIHVTVSEDAALHGAASLAAYATSGEYLPTLAARAIVEIEPEPEVVASFEPLIAKHLELFRFAAALSY
;
A
#
# COMPACT_ATOMS: atom_id res chain seq x y z
N MET A 1 -0.64 -24.65 10.83
CA MET A 1 -1.59 -24.04 9.88
C MET A 1 -2.11 -22.74 10.47
N ILE A 2 -2.12 -21.69 9.67
CA ILE A 2 -2.53 -20.33 10.03
C ILE A 2 -3.64 -19.91 9.08
N LEU A 3 -4.72 -19.35 9.61
CA LEU A 3 -5.74 -18.65 8.83
C LEU A 3 -5.34 -17.17 8.73
N ALA A 4 -4.93 -16.72 7.55
CA ALA A 4 -4.71 -15.29 7.29
C ALA A 4 -5.98 -14.67 6.70
N ILE A 5 -6.37 -13.49 7.17
CA ILE A 5 -7.51 -12.71 6.67
C ILE A 5 -7.03 -11.28 6.37
N ASP A 6 -7.20 -10.86 5.13
CA ASP A 6 -6.92 -9.50 4.63
C ASP A 6 -8.25 -8.80 4.32
N LEU A 7 -8.55 -7.76 5.11
CA LEU A 7 -9.75 -6.92 4.99
C LEU A 7 -9.43 -5.69 4.15
N GLY A 8 -9.42 -5.86 2.83
CA GLY A 8 -9.16 -4.78 1.86
C GLY A 8 -10.41 -3.97 1.52
N THR A 9 -10.30 -3.08 0.52
CA THR A 9 -11.39 -2.16 0.15
C THR A 9 -12.56 -2.80 -0.59
N SER A 10 -12.38 -3.97 -1.19
CA SER A 10 -13.40 -4.63 -2.03
C SER A 10 -13.98 -5.90 -1.42
N GLY A 11 -13.37 -6.41 -0.34
CA GLY A 11 -13.77 -7.65 0.28
C GLY A 11 -12.71 -8.23 1.20
N ALA A 12 -13.11 -9.24 1.96
CA ALA A 12 -12.24 -10.05 2.78
C ALA A 12 -11.63 -11.18 1.94
N LYS A 13 -10.31 -11.20 1.81
CA LYS A 13 -9.57 -12.37 1.33
C LYS A 13 -9.16 -13.19 2.54
N ALA A 14 -9.22 -14.52 2.43
CA ALA A 14 -8.73 -15.39 3.50
C ALA A 14 -8.07 -16.63 2.92
N ALA A 15 -7.01 -17.10 3.57
CA ALA A 15 -6.26 -18.28 3.15
C ALA A 15 -5.76 -19.10 4.34
N ILE A 16 -5.70 -20.43 4.17
CA ILE A 16 -5.01 -21.32 5.11
C ILE A 16 -3.60 -21.57 4.60
N ILE A 17 -2.62 -21.20 5.41
CA ILE A 17 -1.19 -21.23 5.07
C ILE A 17 -0.44 -22.12 6.06
N ASP A 18 0.44 -22.98 5.56
CA ASP A 18 1.28 -23.85 6.38
C ASP A 18 2.62 -23.19 6.78
N SER A 19 3.44 -23.89 7.57
CA SER A 19 4.74 -23.41 8.02
C SER A 19 5.79 -23.31 6.91
N ALA A 20 5.60 -24.02 5.79
CA ALA A 20 6.44 -23.84 4.61
C ALA A 20 6.01 -22.60 3.82
N GLY A 21 4.84 -22.02 4.13
CA GLY A 21 4.21 -20.90 3.48
C GLY A 21 3.43 -21.29 2.23
N ALA A 22 2.94 -22.53 2.13
CA ALA A 22 2.10 -22.98 1.03
C ALA A 22 0.63 -22.68 1.34
N VAL A 23 -0.10 -22.19 0.34
CA VAL A 23 -1.54 -21.94 0.43
C VAL A 23 -2.32 -23.23 0.14
N HIS A 24 -3.11 -23.68 1.10
CA HIS A 24 -3.94 -24.90 0.96
C HIS A 24 -5.32 -24.59 0.41
N GLU A 25 -5.96 -23.57 0.95
CA GLU A 25 -7.28 -23.10 0.50
C GLU A 25 -7.36 -21.59 0.62
N GLN A 26 -8.15 -20.97 -0.26
CA GLN A 26 -8.37 -19.53 -0.28
C GLN A 26 -9.83 -19.22 -0.64
N THR A 27 -10.38 -18.18 -0.02
CA THR A 27 -11.70 -17.64 -0.35
C THR A 27 -11.65 -16.12 -0.44
N PHE A 28 -12.62 -15.55 -1.16
CA PHE A 28 -12.90 -14.13 -1.20
C PHE A 28 -14.37 -13.87 -0.89
N VAL A 29 -14.64 -12.90 -0.03
CA VAL A 29 -16.00 -12.47 0.33
C VAL A 29 -16.13 -10.97 0.06
N PRO A 30 -16.90 -10.55 -0.96
CA PRO A 30 -17.02 -9.13 -1.30
C PRO A 30 -17.89 -8.37 -0.30
N TYR A 31 -17.62 -7.07 -0.16
CA TYR A 31 -18.49 -6.08 0.48
C TYR A 31 -18.46 -4.75 -0.28
N SER A 32 -19.39 -3.85 0.03
CA SER A 32 -19.62 -2.65 -0.76
C SER A 32 -18.92 -1.43 -0.17
N THR A 33 -18.42 -0.57 -1.05
CA THR A 33 -17.85 0.74 -0.71
C THR A 33 -18.72 1.83 -1.31
N THR A 34 -19.21 2.74 -0.47
CA THR A 34 -20.04 3.86 -0.89
C THR A 34 -19.14 5.03 -1.28
N LYS A 35 -19.29 5.53 -2.51
CA LYS A 35 -18.62 6.74 -2.98
C LYS A 35 -19.65 7.86 -3.12
N LEU A 36 -19.44 8.95 -2.40
CA LEU A 36 -20.34 10.10 -2.36
C LEU A 36 -19.91 11.18 -3.37
N PRO A 37 -20.86 11.95 -3.95
CA PRO A 37 -20.53 12.99 -4.93
C PRO A 37 -19.59 14.09 -4.43
N ASN A 38 -19.50 14.29 -3.12
CA ASN A 38 -18.63 15.28 -2.48
C ASN A 38 -17.21 14.75 -2.16
N GLY A 39 -16.84 13.58 -2.69
CA GLY A 39 -15.53 12.96 -2.44
C GLY A 39 -15.47 12.10 -1.18
N GLY A 40 -16.61 11.84 -0.53
CA GLY A 40 -16.68 10.92 0.60
C GLY A 40 -16.54 9.46 0.17
N VAL A 41 -15.83 8.66 0.97
CA VAL A 41 -15.70 7.21 0.74
C VAL A 41 -15.93 6.49 2.06
N GLU A 42 -16.95 5.63 2.08
CA GLU A 42 -17.52 5.09 3.30
C GLU A 42 -17.78 3.58 3.20
N GLN A 43 -17.60 2.87 4.32
CA GLN A 43 -17.97 1.45 4.48
C GLN A 43 -18.69 1.22 5.82
N ASP A 44 -19.58 0.24 5.83
CA ASP A 44 -20.23 -0.23 7.06
C ASP A 44 -19.28 -1.21 7.77
N PRO A 45 -18.78 -0.87 8.99
CA PRO A 45 -17.86 -1.74 9.71
C PRO A 45 -18.39 -3.16 9.95
N MET A 46 -19.71 -3.32 10.08
CA MET A 46 -20.32 -4.63 10.31
C MET A 46 -20.23 -5.54 9.08
N GLN A 47 -20.03 -5.00 7.87
CA GLN A 47 -19.77 -5.81 6.69
C GLN A 47 -18.41 -6.52 6.78
N TRP A 48 -17.41 -5.94 7.45
CA TRP A 48 -16.11 -6.59 7.65
C TRP A 48 -16.24 -7.82 8.56
N VAL A 49 -16.99 -7.71 9.66
CA VAL A 49 -17.26 -8.83 10.59
C VAL A 49 -18.06 -9.93 9.87
N SER A 50 -19.09 -9.55 9.13
CA SER A 50 -19.90 -10.49 8.35
C SER A 50 -19.05 -11.23 7.30
N ALA A 51 -18.18 -10.51 6.59
CA ALA A 51 -17.33 -11.10 5.57
C ALA A 51 -16.24 -12.00 6.17
N ALA A 52 -15.62 -11.59 7.28
CA ALA A 52 -14.68 -12.43 8.03
C ALA A 52 -15.36 -13.73 8.52
N ARG A 53 -16.56 -13.65 9.08
CA ARG A 53 -17.35 -14.84 9.50
C ARG A 53 -17.66 -15.75 8.32
N GLN A 54 -18.06 -15.19 7.18
CA GLN A 54 -18.31 -15.96 5.97
C GLN A 54 -17.03 -16.65 5.46
N ALA A 55 -15.89 -15.96 5.49
CA ALA A 55 -14.61 -16.52 5.09
C ALA A 55 -14.20 -17.70 6.00
N VAL A 56 -14.32 -17.51 7.33
CA VAL A 56 -14.10 -18.57 8.33
C VAL A 56 -15.00 -19.78 8.10
N THR A 57 -16.26 -19.55 7.69
CA THR A 57 -17.23 -20.63 7.44
C THR A 57 -16.94 -21.41 6.15
N ARG A 58 -16.37 -20.75 5.13
CA ARG A 58 -16.07 -21.36 3.82
C ARG A 58 -14.79 -22.18 3.82
N LEU A 59 -13.91 -21.98 4.79
CA LEU A 59 -12.61 -22.66 4.89
C LEU A 59 -12.64 -23.78 5.94
N PRO A 60 -11.83 -24.85 5.77
CA PRO A 60 -11.75 -25.92 6.75
C PRO A 60 -11.15 -25.40 8.05
N ARG A 61 -11.63 -25.93 9.18
CA ARG A 61 -11.20 -25.51 10.53
C ARG A 61 -9.86 -26.11 10.97
N SER A 62 -8.95 -26.33 10.03
CA SER A 62 -7.64 -26.94 10.25
C SER A 62 -6.57 -25.88 10.52
N TYR A 63 -6.81 -24.99 11.48
CA TYR A 63 -5.88 -23.94 11.90
C TYR A 63 -5.98 -23.72 13.42
N THR A 64 -4.88 -23.26 14.02
CA THR A 64 -4.81 -22.94 15.47
C THR A 64 -4.55 -21.47 15.74
N VAL A 65 -4.31 -20.70 14.68
CA VAL A 65 -4.00 -19.27 14.71
C VAL A 65 -4.79 -18.59 13.59
N VAL A 66 -5.39 -17.45 13.89
CA VAL A 66 -5.96 -16.53 12.92
C VAL A 66 -5.20 -15.21 12.97
N SER A 67 -4.90 -14.66 11.79
CA SER A 67 -4.16 -13.41 11.62
C SER A 67 -4.98 -12.43 10.80
N PHE A 68 -5.10 -11.19 11.29
CA PHE A 68 -5.84 -10.13 10.60
C PHE A 68 -4.89 -9.03 10.11
N THR A 69 -5.01 -8.68 8.84
CA THR A 69 -4.48 -7.45 8.23
C THR A 69 -5.58 -6.78 7.42
N GLY A 70 -5.33 -5.59 6.88
CA GLY A 70 -6.28 -4.88 6.05
C GLY A 70 -5.84 -3.46 5.74
N GLN A 71 -6.71 -2.76 5.02
CA GLN A 71 -6.50 -1.34 4.70
C GLN A 71 -6.29 -0.53 6.00
N MET A 72 -5.48 0.52 5.89
CA MET A 72 -5.11 1.41 6.98
C MET A 72 -5.78 2.78 6.83
N GLN A 73 -5.57 3.68 7.81
CA GLN A 73 -5.92 5.10 7.69
C GLN A 73 -7.43 5.38 7.57
N ASP A 74 -8.25 4.49 8.11
CA ASP A 74 -9.69 4.70 8.22
C ASP A 74 -10.03 5.49 9.50
N LEU A 75 -11.27 5.95 9.65
CA LEU A 75 -11.81 6.48 10.90
C LEU A 75 -13.10 5.75 11.25
N ILE A 76 -13.06 4.96 12.31
CA ILE A 76 -14.21 4.21 12.84
C ILE A 76 -14.52 4.75 14.23
N CYS A 77 -15.72 5.32 14.42
CA CYS A 77 -16.17 5.83 15.72
C CYS A 77 -17.04 4.81 16.44
N LEU A 78 -16.71 4.51 17.70
CA LEU A 78 -17.40 3.50 18.50
C LEU A 78 -18.06 4.12 19.74
N ASP A 79 -19.19 3.56 20.14
CA ASP A 79 -19.83 3.86 21.42
C ASP A 79 -19.14 3.12 22.59
N ARG A 80 -19.62 3.35 23.82
CA ARG A 80 -19.09 2.67 25.03
C ARG A 80 -19.23 1.16 25.03
N ALA A 81 -20.11 0.61 24.19
CA ALA A 81 -20.31 -0.83 24.03
C ALA A 81 -19.47 -1.40 22.87
N GLY A 82 -18.60 -0.60 22.24
CA GLY A 82 -17.78 -1.02 21.09
C GLY A 82 -18.57 -1.16 19.79
N ARG A 83 -19.78 -0.59 19.70
CA ARG A 83 -20.61 -0.64 18.49
C ARG A 83 -20.29 0.57 17.60
N PRO A 84 -20.24 0.39 16.26
CA PRO A 84 -20.01 1.50 15.35
C PRO A 84 -21.17 2.50 15.41
N LEU A 85 -20.84 3.79 15.52
CA LEU A 85 -21.81 4.90 15.55
C LEU A 85 -22.23 5.38 14.16
N GLY A 86 -21.63 4.82 13.10
CA GLY A 86 -21.92 5.18 11.72
C GLY A 86 -21.03 4.45 10.72
N GLN A 87 -21.01 4.95 9.48
CA GLN A 87 -20.08 4.48 8.46
C GLN A 87 -18.65 4.84 8.85
N ALA A 88 -17.70 3.94 8.56
CA ALA A 88 -16.28 4.26 8.63
C ALA A 88 -15.91 5.18 7.47
N LEU A 89 -15.10 6.20 7.75
CA LEU A 89 -14.51 7.06 6.72
C LEU A 89 -13.20 6.43 6.25
N LEU A 90 -13.03 6.22 4.95
CA LEU A 90 -11.90 5.44 4.44
C LEU A 90 -10.67 6.29 4.11
N TYR A 91 -9.51 5.63 3.99
CA TYR A 91 -8.21 6.21 3.63
C TYR A 91 -8.18 7.14 2.39
N ASN A 92 -9.17 7.05 1.51
CA ASN A 92 -9.29 7.85 0.29
C ASN A 92 -10.48 8.83 0.32
N ASP A 93 -11.09 9.06 1.48
CA ASP A 93 -12.04 10.13 1.70
C ASP A 93 -11.33 11.49 1.65
N ALA A 94 -11.78 12.36 0.74
CA ALA A 94 -11.14 13.65 0.48
C ALA A 94 -11.91 14.85 1.07
N ARG A 95 -12.95 14.62 1.88
CA ARG A 95 -13.84 15.70 2.34
C ARG A 95 -13.19 16.65 3.34
N ALA A 96 -12.15 16.21 4.05
CA ALA A 96 -11.52 16.98 5.14
C ALA A 96 -10.37 17.92 4.69
N ALA A 97 -10.43 18.44 3.46
CA ALA A 97 -9.35 19.25 2.89
C ALA A 97 -9.15 20.59 3.63
N ALA A 98 -10.24 21.25 4.03
CA ALA A 98 -10.18 22.53 4.75
C ALA A 98 -9.62 22.33 6.17
N GLU A 99 -10.01 21.24 6.82
CA GLU A 99 -9.61 20.86 8.16
C GLU A 99 -8.12 20.47 8.19
N ALA A 100 -7.65 19.72 7.18
CA ALA A 100 -6.23 19.43 7.01
C ALA A 100 -5.41 20.72 6.79
N ALA A 101 -5.88 21.66 5.97
CA ALA A 101 -5.18 22.93 5.74
C ALA A 101 -5.08 23.76 7.04
N ARG A 102 -6.15 23.79 7.83
CA ARG A 102 -6.14 24.45 9.14
C ARG A 102 -5.20 23.77 10.13
N LEU A 103 -5.21 22.44 10.23
CA LEU A 103 -4.29 21.72 11.11
C LEU A 103 -2.82 21.95 10.73
N ASN A 104 -2.49 21.98 9.43
CA ASN A 104 -1.14 22.35 8.97
C ASN A 104 -0.75 23.79 9.35
N THR A 105 -1.72 24.68 9.58
CA THR A 105 -1.46 26.06 10.05
C THR A 105 -1.31 26.12 11.57
N VAL A 106 -2.16 25.38 12.30
CA VAL A 106 -2.16 25.34 13.78
C VAL A 106 -0.97 24.55 14.32
N VAL A 107 -0.56 23.50 13.61
CA VAL A 107 0.60 22.66 13.93
C VAL A 107 1.56 22.69 12.74
N PRO A 108 2.42 23.72 12.60
CA PRO A 108 3.33 23.83 11.46
C PRO A 108 4.32 22.66 11.31
N GLU A 109 4.70 22.04 12.44
CA GLU A 109 5.59 20.87 12.53
C GLU A 109 4.84 19.54 12.30
N TRP A 110 3.56 19.54 11.91
CA TRP A 110 2.74 18.33 11.83
C TRP A 110 3.35 17.25 10.93
N LYS A 111 3.93 17.67 9.80
CA LYS A 111 4.61 16.76 8.87
C LYS A 111 5.90 16.18 9.45
N ASP A 112 6.59 16.94 10.31
CA ASP A 112 7.88 16.58 10.88
C ASP A 112 7.68 15.62 12.07
N ILE A 113 6.64 15.86 12.88
CA ILE A 113 6.16 14.95 13.94
C ILE A 113 5.71 13.60 13.36
N THR A 114 4.92 13.62 12.27
CA THR A 114 4.33 12.39 11.68
C THR A 114 5.22 11.74 10.62
N GLY A 115 6.34 12.38 10.25
CA GLY A 115 7.21 11.96 9.14
C GLY A 115 6.58 12.07 7.75
N ASN A 116 5.37 12.62 7.61
CA ASN A 116 4.58 12.61 6.38
C ASN A 116 3.82 13.92 6.18
N ARG A 117 3.74 14.41 4.94
CA ARG A 117 2.81 15.50 4.62
C ARG A 117 1.37 15.06 4.80
N GLN A 118 0.58 15.88 5.47
CA GLN A 118 -0.79 15.56 5.84
C GLN A 118 -1.78 16.30 4.93
N THR A 119 -2.79 15.58 4.46
CA THR A 119 -3.80 16.05 3.52
C THR A 119 -5.21 15.73 4.05
N ALA A 120 -6.24 15.93 3.23
CA ALA A 120 -7.63 15.62 3.55
C ALA A 120 -7.84 14.18 4.04
N THR A 121 -6.98 13.24 3.64
CA THR A 121 -7.10 11.83 4.00
C THR A 121 -6.55 11.50 5.39
N SER A 122 -5.95 12.47 6.08
CA SER A 122 -5.45 12.29 7.45
C SER A 122 -6.62 12.04 8.40
N THR A 123 -6.53 11.01 9.24
CA THR A 123 -7.58 10.71 10.21
C THR A 123 -7.78 11.84 11.22
N ALA A 124 -6.73 12.59 11.57
CA ALA A 124 -6.87 13.79 12.40
C ALA A 124 -7.77 14.86 11.74
N ALA A 125 -7.63 15.05 10.42
CA ALA A 125 -8.47 15.98 9.67
C ALA A 125 -9.90 15.46 9.52
N MET A 126 -10.08 14.16 9.25
CA MET A 126 -11.38 13.50 9.21
C MET A 126 -12.14 13.65 10.54
N TRP A 127 -11.45 13.44 11.66
CA TRP A 127 -12.02 13.60 13.00
C TRP A 127 -12.46 15.03 13.26
N LEU A 128 -11.58 16.01 12.98
CA LEU A 128 -11.86 17.42 13.17
C LEU A 128 -13.11 17.84 12.38
N ARG A 129 -13.21 17.37 11.14
CA ARG A 129 -14.40 17.58 10.30
C ARG A 129 -15.66 16.97 10.94
N LEU A 130 -15.59 15.72 11.38
CA LEU A 130 -16.73 15.02 11.98
C LEU A 130 -17.22 15.76 13.23
N MET A 131 -16.31 16.16 14.11
CA MET A 131 -16.60 16.92 15.33
C MET A 131 -17.31 18.26 15.01
N GLU A 132 -16.94 18.94 13.92
CA GLU A 132 -17.54 20.22 13.54
C GLU A 132 -18.91 20.07 12.86
N GLN A 133 -19.21 18.89 12.31
CA GLN A 133 -20.41 18.65 11.50
C GLN A 133 -21.47 17.82 12.20
N SER A 134 -21.13 17.14 13.28
CA SER A 134 -21.99 16.16 13.96
C SER A 134 -21.80 16.18 15.46
N ASP A 135 -22.79 15.69 16.20
CA ASP A 135 -22.64 15.44 17.63
C ASP A 135 -21.77 14.19 17.83
N VAL A 136 -20.62 14.38 18.48
CA VAL A 136 -19.64 13.32 18.78
C VAL A 136 -19.66 12.92 20.26
N SER A 137 -20.65 13.36 21.04
CA SER A 137 -20.73 13.11 22.48
C SER A 137 -20.83 11.64 22.87
N ASP A 138 -21.41 10.81 21.99
CA ASP A 138 -21.53 9.36 22.17
C ASP A 138 -20.26 8.58 21.77
N VAL A 139 -19.29 9.23 21.10
CA VAL A 139 -18.03 8.59 20.71
C VAL A 139 -17.20 8.33 21.96
N ALA A 140 -16.97 7.05 22.25
CA ALA A 140 -16.17 6.60 23.37
C ALA A 140 -14.75 6.20 22.96
N SER A 141 -14.58 5.70 21.73
CA SER A 141 -13.28 5.30 21.18
C SER A 141 -13.26 5.36 19.66
N VAL A 142 -12.05 5.35 19.10
CA VAL A 142 -11.83 5.32 17.64
C VAL A 142 -10.89 4.19 17.23
N LEU A 143 -11.06 3.67 16.02
CA LEU A 143 -10.15 2.70 15.39
C LEU A 143 -9.82 3.13 13.96
N PHE A 144 -8.71 2.60 13.43
CA PHE A 144 -8.08 3.09 12.20
C PHE A 144 -7.90 2.04 11.10
N SER A 145 -8.41 0.82 11.30
CA SER A 145 -8.42 -0.24 10.29
C SER A 145 -9.57 -1.23 10.51
N PRO A 146 -10.01 -1.94 9.45
CA PRO A 146 -10.97 -3.03 9.58
C PRO A 146 -10.44 -4.19 10.43
N ALA A 147 -9.14 -4.47 10.37
CA ALA A 147 -8.49 -5.51 11.15
C ALA A 147 -8.62 -5.24 12.65
N SER A 148 -8.28 -4.03 13.08
CA SER A 148 -8.47 -3.57 14.46
C SER A 148 -9.93 -3.64 14.90
N PHE A 149 -10.87 -3.26 14.03
CA PHE A 149 -12.30 -3.36 14.33
C PHE A 149 -12.73 -4.81 14.54
N VAL A 150 -12.42 -5.73 13.62
CA VAL A 150 -12.80 -7.15 13.75
C VAL A 150 -12.18 -7.79 14.99
N VAL A 151 -10.92 -7.46 15.31
CA VAL A 151 -10.24 -7.90 16.54
C VAL A 151 -10.97 -7.40 17.79
N SER A 152 -11.44 -6.14 17.80
CA SER A 152 -12.23 -5.62 18.93
C SER A 152 -13.55 -6.38 19.13
N GLN A 153 -14.19 -6.83 18.04
CA GLN A 153 -15.42 -7.62 18.09
C GLN A 153 -15.17 -9.08 18.52
N LEU A 154 -13.92 -9.52 18.53
CA LEU A 154 -13.47 -10.77 19.15
C LEU A 154 -13.07 -10.58 20.62
N GLU A 155 -13.36 -9.40 21.20
CA GLU A 155 -13.04 -9.04 22.59
C GLU A 155 -11.52 -9.02 22.89
N CYS A 156 -10.68 -8.93 21.87
CA CYS A 156 -9.22 -8.91 21.98
C CYS A 156 -8.65 -7.50 22.23
N GLY A 157 -9.49 -6.56 22.68
CA GLY A 157 -9.12 -5.18 22.99
C GLY A 157 -9.22 -4.20 21.81
N LEU A 158 -9.11 -2.90 22.15
CA LEU A 158 -9.02 -1.79 21.20
C LEU A 158 -7.56 -1.52 20.88
N VAL A 159 -7.06 -2.17 19.83
CA VAL A 159 -5.64 -2.14 19.45
C VAL A 159 -5.43 -1.64 18.03
N CYS A 160 -4.28 -1.02 17.78
CA CYS A 160 -3.85 -0.55 16.48
C CYS A 160 -2.37 -0.87 16.29
N ASP A 161 -1.99 -1.48 15.17
CA ASP A 161 -0.57 -1.71 14.89
C ASP A 161 0.15 -0.39 14.58
N GLU A 162 1.46 -0.35 14.76
CA GLU A 162 2.26 0.87 14.58
C GLU A 162 2.28 1.36 13.13
N THR A 163 2.19 0.45 12.15
CA THR A 163 2.12 0.83 10.74
C THR A 163 0.82 1.57 10.47
N THR A 164 -0.32 1.02 10.91
CA THR A 164 -1.62 1.70 10.82
C THR A 164 -1.60 3.01 11.62
N ALA A 165 -1.08 3.02 12.86
CA ALA A 165 -1.03 4.22 13.70
C ALA A 165 -0.26 5.36 13.00
N SER A 166 0.90 5.05 12.41
CA SER A 166 1.73 6.02 11.67
C SER A 166 1.06 6.58 10.40
N SER A 167 0.01 5.92 9.88
CA SER A 167 -0.76 6.41 8.74
C SER A 167 -1.76 7.52 9.09
N THR A 168 -2.22 7.58 10.34
CA THR A 168 -3.38 8.39 10.78
C THR A 168 -3.14 9.90 10.78
N GLY A 169 -1.88 10.32 10.82
CA GLY A 169 -1.50 11.69 11.13
C GLY A 169 -1.65 12.07 12.61
N LEU A 170 -1.95 11.14 13.51
CA LEU A 170 -2.02 11.37 14.97
C LEU A 170 -0.78 10.84 15.72
N PHE A 171 0.04 10.03 15.05
CA PHE A 171 1.19 9.34 15.64
C PHE A 171 2.48 10.14 15.47
N ASP A 172 3.21 10.33 16.56
CA ASP A 172 4.58 10.83 16.56
C ASP A 172 5.51 9.69 16.16
N ILE A 173 6.11 9.79 14.97
CA ILE A 173 6.94 8.73 14.40
C ILE A 173 8.29 8.59 15.11
N HIS A 174 8.75 9.64 15.80
CA HIS A 174 10.04 9.66 16.49
C HIS A 174 9.93 9.11 17.90
N HIS A 175 8.86 9.48 18.62
CA HIS A 175 8.58 9.00 19.98
C HIS A 175 7.78 7.69 20.01
N ARG A 176 7.22 7.29 18.86
CA ARG A 176 6.44 6.06 18.67
C ARG A 176 5.20 5.96 19.56
N CYS A 177 4.51 7.07 19.71
CA CYS A 177 3.28 7.17 20.48
C CYS A 177 2.28 8.11 19.80
N TRP A 178 1.05 8.16 20.30
CA TRP A 178 0.12 9.22 19.91
C TRP A 178 0.69 10.59 20.32
N SER A 179 0.58 11.58 19.44
CA SER A 179 1.06 12.94 19.68
C SER A 179 0.01 13.74 20.44
N ASP A 180 0.32 14.14 21.68
CA ASP A 180 -0.55 15.00 22.48
C ASP A 180 -0.91 16.30 21.74
N ASP A 181 0.08 16.94 21.10
CA ASP A 181 -0.10 18.20 20.37
C ASP A 181 -1.12 18.07 19.23
N ILE A 182 -1.02 17.00 18.42
CA ILE A 182 -1.93 16.81 17.29
C ILE A 182 -3.31 16.37 17.75
N VAL A 183 -3.38 15.46 18.74
CA VAL A 183 -4.64 14.98 19.32
C VAL A 183 -5.43 16.15 19.89
N GLN A 184 -4.78 17.03 20.66
CA GLN A 184 -5.40 18.24 21.19
C GLN A 184 -5.80 19.21 20.07
N ALA A 185 -4.95 19.42 19.06
CA ALA A 185 -5.22 20.36 17.96
C ALA A 185 -6.45 19.97 17.11
N CYS A 186 -6.72 18.68 16.93
CA CYS A 186 -7.92 18.20 16.23
C CYS A 186 -9.15 18.00 17.13
N GLY A 187 -9.04 18.29 18.44
CA GLY A 187 -10.14 18.16 19.40
C GLY A 187 -10.47 16.71 19.76
N LEU A 188 -9.58 15.76 19.48
CA LEU A 188 -9.70 14.38 19.94
C LEU A 188 -9.23 14.27 21.40
N ARG A 189 -9.64 13.21 22.10
CA ARG A 189 -9.13 12.92 23.45
C ARG A 189 -8.21 11.70 23.41
N MET A 190 -7.13 11.76 24.18
CA MET A 190 -6.15 10.68 24.24
C MET A 190 -6.74 9.35 24.75
N ASP A 191 -7.76 9.41 25.62
CA ASP A 191 -8.46 8.24 26.16
C ASP A 191 -9.36 7.52 25.14
N MET A 192 -9.67 8.15 23.99
CA MET A 192 -10.43 7.52 22.91
C MET A 192 -9.54 6.70 21.98
N LEU A 193 -8.22 6.89 22.02
CA LEU A 193 -7.28 6.26 21.09
C LEU A 193 -6.99 4.81 21.48
N PRO A 194 -6.81 3.92 20.49
CA PRO A 194 -6.50 2.53 20.77
C PRO A 194 -5.09 2.38 21.32
N THR A 195 -4.86 1.28 22.05
CA THR A 195 -3.51 0.89 22.46
C THR A 195 -2.70 0.51 21.22
N ILE A 196 -1.48 1.04 21.12
CA ILE A 196 -0.59 0.71 20.02
C ILE A 196 0.04 -0.66 20.30
N ALA A 197 -0.36 -1.68 19.53
CA ALA A 197 0.08 -3.05 19.70
C ALA A 197 -0.15 -3.87 18.42
N SER A 198 0.72 -4.85 18.17
CA SER A 198 0.58 -5.86 17.13
C SER A 198 1.12 -7.21 17.63
N GLY A 199 0.88 -8.28 16.88
CA GLY A 199 1.28 -9.65 17.27
C GLY A 199 0.15 -10.42 17.96
N PHE A 200 0.52 -11.37 18.80
CA PHE A 200 -0.45 -12.20 19.54
C PHE A 200 -1.19 -11.37 20.58
N LEU A 201 -2.53 -11.41 20.51
CA LEU A 201 -3.40 -10.63 21.40
C LEU A 201 -4.03 -11.52 22.46
N ASP A 202 -4.84 -12.48 22.04
CA ASP A 202 -5.56 -13.38 22.94
C ASP A 202 -5.99 -14.67 22.23
N THR A 203 -6.75 -15.51 22.92
CA THR A 203 -7.31 -16.76 22.45
C THR A 203 -8.84 -16.74 22.57
N VAL A 204 -9.55 -17.04 21.49
CA VAL A 204 -11.01 -16.94 21.47
C VAL A 204 -11.71 -18.10 22.18
N GLY A 205 -12.83 -17.79 22.83
CA GLY A 205 -13.80 -18.76 23.35
C GLY A 205 -14.69 -19.36 22.27
N ALA A 206 -15.57 -20.29 22.67
CA ALA A 206 -16.46 -21.02 21.74
C ALA A 206 -17.53 -20.14 21.07
N ASP A 207 -18.01 -19.10 21.77
CA ASP A 207 -19.13 -18.26 21.33
C ASP A 207 -18.69 -16.99 20.58
N ASN A 208 -17.46 -16.96 20.04
CA ASN A 208 -16.93 -15.79 19.35
C ASN A 208 -17.73 -15.45 18.08
N CYS A 209 -17.74 -14.16 17.73
CA CYS A 209 -18.57 -13.63 16.67
C CYS A 209 -18.19 -14.11 15.25
N LEU A 210 -17.06 -14.77 15.05
CA LEU A 210 -16.63 -15.26 13.73
C LEU A 210 -16.85 -16.77 13.55
N GLY A 211 -17.18 -17.51 14.61
CA GLY A 211 -17.31 -18.96 14.58
C GLY A 211 -15.98 -19.69 14.45
N LEU A 212 -14.89 -19.06 14.91
CA LEU A 212 -13.57 -19.67 15.01
C LEU A 212 -13.60 -20.82 16.04
N PRO A 213 -12.81 -21.88 15.87
CA PRO A 213 -12.65 -22.91 16.91
C PRO A 213 -12.20 -22.30 18.25
N ALA A 214 -12.79 -22.75 19.35
CA ALA A 214 -12.33 -22.38 20.70
C ALA A 214 -10.85 -22.73 20.86
N GLY A 215 -10.08 -21.83 21.48
CA GLY A 215 -8.63 -22.02 21.59
C GLY A 215 -7.82 -21.47 20.41
N THR A 216 -8.46 -20.88 19.39
CA THR A 216 -7.75 -20.23 18.28
C THR A 216 -7.05 -18.96 18.76
N LYS A 217 -5.74 -18.85 18.54
CA LYS A 217 -4.96 -17.65 18.85
C LYS A 217 -5.28 -16.54 17.84
N VAL A 218 -5.49 -15.32 18.30
CA VAL A 218 -5.73 -14.14 17.47
C VAL A 218 -4.46 -13.31 17.39
N VAL A 219 -4.06 -13.00 16.17
CA VAL A 219 -2.93 -12.12 15.85
C VAL A 219 -3.44 -10.92 15.08
N LEU A 220 -3.06 -9.72 15.52
CA LEU A 220 -3.14 -8.52 14.69
C LEU A 220 -1.81 -8.35 13.95
N SER A 221 -1.85 -8.50 12.63
CA SER A 221 -0.72 -8.19 11.77
C SER A 221 -0.62 -6.69 11.52
N LEU A 222 0.47 -6.28 10.88
CA LEU A 222 0.64 -4.91 10.44
C LEU A 222 -0.36 -4.58 9.34
N GLY A 223 -0.64 -3.30 9.13
CA GLY A 223 -1.46 -2.85 8.02
C GLY A 223 -1.01 -3.41 6.65
N ASP A 224 -1.93 -3.42 5.68
CA ASP A 224 -1.79 -4.12 4.40
C ASP A 224 -0.45 -3.91 3.69
N ALA A 225 0.07 -2.68 3.69
CA ALA A 225 1.32 -2.33 3.04
C ALA A 225 2.54 -3.00 3.69
N ALA A 226 2.59 -3.00 5.03
CA ALA A 226 3.67 -3.65 5.77
C ALA A 226 3.53 -5.18 5.76
N SER A 227 2.30 -5.71 5.85
CA SER A 227 2.05 -7.13 5.66
C SER A 227 2.48 -7.59 4.26
N THR A 228 2.10 -6.87 3.21
CA THR A 228 2.56 -7.13 1.84
C THR A 228 4.09 -7.12 1.74
N THR A 229 4.75 -6.13 2.35
CA THR A 229 6.22 -6.04 2.36
C THR A 229 6.85 -7.26 3.06
N CYS A 230 6.36 -7.60 4.25
CA CYS A 230 6.79 -8.77 5.01
C CYS A 230 6.63 -10.07 4.20
N GLY A 231 5.52 -10.21 3.49
CA GLY A 231 5.26 -11.38 2.66
C GLY A 231 6.22 -11.52 1.47
N ILE A 232 6.54 -10.41 0.80
CA ILE A 232 7.38 -10.44 -0.40
C ILE A 232 8.85 -10.56 -0.05
N VAL A 233 9.36 -9.70 0.84
CA VAL A 233 10.79 -9.54 1.08
C VAL A 233 11.21 -9.66 2.53
N GLY A 234 10.30 -9.46 3.47
CA GLY A 234 10.62 -9.34 4.90
C GLY A 234 10.47 -7.91 5.38
N LEU A 235 10.98 -7.64 6.58
CA LEU A 235 10.94 -6.32 7.22
C LEU A 235 12.33 -5.88 7.70
N GLY A 236 13.40 -6.50 7.19
CA GLY A 236 14.77 -6.13 7.53
C GLY A 236 15.19 -4.85 6.82
N ALA A 237 16.05 -4.06 7.46
CA ALA A 237 16.61 -2.87 6.83
C ALA A 237 17.36 -3.23 5.54
N GLY A 238 16.99 -2.58 4.43
CA GLY A 238 17.52 -2.87 3.10
C GLY A 238 16.59 -3.72 2.23
N ASP A 239 15.59 -4.39 2.82
CA ASP A 239 14.57 -5.11 2.05
C ASP A 239 13.77 -4.12 1.21
N ASP A 240 13.72 -4.34 -0.11
CA ASP A 240 12.95 -3.53 -1.04
C ASP A 240 12.29 -4.38 -2.14
N PHE A 241 11.19 -3.89 -2.69
CA PHE A 241 10.52 -4.50 -3.84
C PHE A 241 9.75 -3.45 -4.64
N VAL A 242 9.32 -3.85 -5.83
CA VAL A 242 8.43 -3.06 -6.68
C VAL A 242 7.17 -3.84 -7.02
N SER A 243 6.02 -3.18 -6.86
CA SER A 243 4.72 -3.71 -7.27
C SER A 243 4.22 -2.95 -8.49
N LEU A 244 3.92 -3.68 -9.55
CA LEU A 244 3.46 -3.19 -10.85
C LEU A 244 2.01 -3.62 -11.10
N GLY A 245 1.09 -3.11 -10.27
CA GLY A 245 -0.35 -3.27 -10.43
C GLY A 245 -0.95 -2.21 -11.36
N THR A 246 -2.26 -1.94 -11.21
CA THR A 246 -2.90 -0.80 -11.89
C THR A 246 -2.22 0.51 -11.49
N SER A 247 -2.07 0.74 -10.19
CA SER A 247 -1.07 1.65 -9.62
C SER A 247 0.22 0.88 -9.34
N GLY A 248 1.32 1.60 -9.06
CA GLY A 248 2.57 0.95 -8.68
C GLY A 248 3.23 1.64 -7.51
N TRP A 249 4.17 0.94 -6.90
CA TRP A 249 4.90 1.46 -5.76
C TRP A 249 6.23 0.73 -5.60
N HIS A 250 7.23 1.49 -5.18
CA HIS A 250 8.46 0.96 -4.64
C HIS A 250 8.41 1.08 -3.12
N ALA A 251 8.61 -0.05 -2.45
CA ALA A 251 8.62 -0.14 -1.00
C ALA A 251 10.02 -0.54 -0.54
N ARG A 252 10.55 0.15 0.47
CA ARG A 252 11.86 -0.15 1.08
C ARG A 252 11.79 0.02 2.58
N VAL A 253 12.41 -0.90 3.31
CA VAL A 253 12.62 -0.78 4.76
C VAL A 253 13.96 -0.12 5.05
N VAL A 254 13.95 0.87 5.93
CA VAL A 254 15.14 1.59 6.43
C VAL A 254 15.15 1.65 7.95
N SER A 255 16.29 1.94 8.55
CA SER A 255 16.46 1.96 10.02
C SER A 255 16.12 3.31 10.68
N THR A 256 15.92 4.38 9.91
CA THR A 256 15.72 5.73 10.44
C THR A 256 14.69 6.50 9.64
N VAL A 257 13.92 7.34 10.33
CA VAL A 257 13.03 8.31 9.71
C VAL A 257 13.86 9.28 8.86
N SER A 258 13.39 9.55 7.65
CA SER A 258 13.96 10.56 6.74
C SER A 258 13.14 11.85 6.81
N ASP A 259 13.66 12.94 6.27
CA ASP A 259 12.89 14.19 6.14
C ASP A 259 11.59 13.96 5.34
N PRO A 260 10.47 14.61 5.73
CA PRO A 260 9.20 14.44 5.03
C PRO A 260 9.27 14.79 3.54
N SER A 261 8.87 13.84 2.69
CA SER A 261 8.94 13.95 1.23
C SER A 261 7.65 13.42 0.57
N GLU A 262 7.68 13.19 -0.74
CA GLU A 262 6.59 12.49 -1.43
C GLU A 262 6.56 10.98 -1.17
N VAL A 263 7.64 10.44 -0.60
CA VAL A 263 7.72 9.04 -0.17
C VAL A 263 7.11 8.96 1.23
N ARG A 264 6.04 8.17 1.37
CA ARG A 264 5.37 7.95 2.66
C ARG A 264 6.25 7.11 3.57
N GLN A 265 6.17 7.36 4.87
CA GLN A 265 6.94 6.66 5.91
C GLN A 265 5.99 6.05 6.93
N PHE A 266 6.16 4.77 7.24
CA PHE A 266 5.35 4.05 8.20
C PHE A 266 6.24 3.35 9.23
N ALA A 267 5.87 3.43 10.51
CA ALA A 267 6.62 2.79 11.57
C ALA A 267 6.41 1.27 11.56
N LEU A 268 7.50 0.52 11.79
CA LEU A 268 7.49 -0.93 11.98
C LEU A 268 7.86 -1.26 13.44
N PRO A 269 7.36 -2.36 14.03
CA PRO A 269 7.54 -2.65 15.46
C PRO A 269 8.95 -2.87 15.97
N ASP A 270 9.87 -3.22 15.09
CA ASP A 270 11.28 -3.45 15.42
C ASP A 270 12.10 -2.15 15.46
N GLY A 271 11.47 -0.99 15.26
CA GLY A 271 12.16 0.30 15.13
C GLY A 271 12.39 0.73 13.68
N GLY A 272 12.17 -0.17 12.71
CA GLY A 272 12.30 0.12 11.29
C GLY A 272 11.23 1.07 10.77
N ILE A 273 11.50 1.62 9.57
CA ILE A 273 10.59 2.49 8.83
C ILE A 273 10.37 1.90 7.44
N LEU A 274 9.12 1.59 7.12
CA LEU A 274 8.70 1.25 5.78
C LEU A 274 8.47 2.52 4.98
N ARG A 275 9.21 2.68 3.89
CA ARG A 275 9.10 3.80 2.95
C ARG A 275 8.39 3.35 1.68
N ILE A 276 7.40 4.13 1.23
CA ILE A 276 6.59 3.80 0.06
C ILE A 276 6.56 4.99 -0.90
N ALA A 277 7.20 4.83 -2.06
CA ALA A 277 7.10 5.72 -3.19
C ALA A 277 5.97 5.23 -4.10
N SER A 278 4.80 5.87 -4.01
CA SER A 278 3.60 5.46 -4.76
C SER A 278 3.45 6.23 -6.07
N VAL A 279 3.26 5.49 -7.15
CA VAL A 279 2.97 5.97 -8.50
C VAL A 279 1.51 5.70 -8.80
N LEU A 280 0.74 6.74 -9.11
CA LEU A 280 -0.73 6.65 -9.17
C LEU A 280 -1.22 5.68 -10.25
N SER A 281 -0.54 5.62 -11.39
CA SER A 281 -0.92 4.76 -12.51
C SER A 281 0.33 4.17 -13.18
N VAL A 282 0.42 2.84 -13.15
CA VAL A 282 1.50 2.06 -13.76
C VAL A 282 0.89 1.14 -14.83
N GLY A 283 0.31 0.02 -14.43
CA GLY A 283 -0.40 -0.88 -15.34
C GLY A 283 -1.58 -0.19 -16.01
N GLY A 284 -2.27 0.71 -15.31
CA GLY A 284 -3.36 1.51 -15.89
C GLY A 284 -2.89 2.41 -17.05
N THR A 285 -1.72 3.04 -16.91
CA THR A 285 -1.13 3.88 -17.97
C THR A 285 -0.66 3.03 -19.13
N ALA A 286 -0.06 1.87 -18.87
CA ALA A 286 0.34 0.94 -19.92
C ALA A 286 -0.87 0.41 -20.71
N ASP A 287 -1.95 0.02 -20.04
CA ASP A 287 -3.18 -0.43 -20.68
C ASP A 287 -3.84 0.67 -21.51
N TRP A 288 -3.92 1.89 -20.96
CA TRP A 288 -4.40 3.05 -21.69
C TRP A 288 -3.54 3.29 -22.95
N ALA A 289 -2.22 3.39 -22.81
CA ALA A 289 -1.32 3.67 -23.92
C ALA A 289 -1.41 2.59 -25.01
N ARG A 290 -1.48 1.30 -24.63
CA ARG A 290 -1.70 0.19 -25.56
C ARG A 290 -3.02 0.35 -26.30
N SER A 291 -4.11 0.66 -25.59
CA SER A 291 -5.44 0.81 -26.22
C SER A 291 -5.50 1.95 -27.24
N VAL A 292 -4.76 3.04 -27.01
CA VAL A 292 -4.75 4.22 -27.86
C VAL A 292 -3.75 4.09 -29.02
N LEU A 293 -2.54 3.61 -28.75
CA LEU A 293 -1.45 3.57 -29.72
C LEU A 293 -1.43 2.27 -30.55
N LEU A 294 -1.90 1.17 -29.98
CA LEU A 294 -1.89 -0.16 -30.57
C LEU A 294 -3.30 -0.79 -30.55
N PRO A 295 -4.29 -0.15 -31.21
CA PRO A 295 -5.68 -0.61 -31.16
C PRO A 295 -5.80 -2.06 -31.68
N GLY A 296 -6.49 -2.90 -30.91
CA GLY A 296 -6.68 -4.32 -31.24
C GLY A 296 -5.50 -5.23 -30.88
N VAL A 297 -4.38 -4.69 -30.39
CA VAL A 297 -3.21 -5.47 -29.97
C VAL A 297 -3.34 -5.86 -28.50
N SER A 298 -3.27 -7.16 -28.20
CA SER A 298 -3.25 -7.68 -26.84
C SER A 298 -1.92 -7.38 -26.14
N ALA A 299 -1.89 -7.44 -24.80
CA ALA A 299 -0.65 -7.24 -24.03
C ALA A 299 0.46 -8.23 -24.46
N LYS A 300 0.10 -9.49 -24.70
CA LYS A 300 1.04 -10.53 -25.12
C LYS A 300 1.61 -10.28 -26.53
N GLU A 301 0.78 -9.78 -27.45
CA GLU A 301 1.25 -9.40 -28.79
C GLU A 301 2.14 -8.16 -28.74
N ALA A 302 1.80 -7.16 -27.93
CA ALA A 302 2.64 -5.99 -27.70
C ALA A 302 4.02 -6.41 -27.14
N ASP A 303 4.05 -7.30 -26.14
CA ASP A 303 5.30 -7.86 -25.60
C ASP A 303 6.13 -8.56 -26.69
N ALA A 304 5.50 -9.39 -27.52
CA ALA A 304 6.18 -10.10 -28.61
C ALA A 304 6.74 -9.13 -29.67
N LEU A 305 6.06 -8.02 -29.94
CA LEU A 305 6.53 -6.98 -30.84
C LEU A 305 7.70 -6.18 -30.23
N MET A 306 7.62 -5.83 -28.94
CA MET A 306 8.73 -5.15 -28.24
C MET A 306 10.00 -5.99 -28.25
N LEU A 307 9.89 -7.31 -28.08
CA LEU A 307 11.03 -8.23 -28.10
C LEU A 307 11.72 -8.33 -29.47
N GLN A 308 11.10 -7.87 -30.56
CA GLN A 308 11.69 -7.81 -31.89
C GLN A 308 12.49 -6.52 -32.16
N ARG A 309 12.47 -5.56 -31.22
CA ARG A 309 13.13 -4.25 -31.35
C ARG A 309 14.52 -4.25 -30.72
N PRO A 310 15.40 -3.32 -31.13
CA PRO A 310 16.63 -3.05 -30.39
C PRO A 310 16.31 -2.78 -28.91
N ARG A 311 17.17 -3.29 -28.02
CA ARG A 311 16.96 -3.18 -26.57
C ARG A 311 17.32 -1.82 -25.98
N LEU A 312 17.93 -0.94 -26.79
CA LEU A 312 18.32 0.40 -26.37
C LEU A 312 17.08 1.26 -26.07
N ALA A 313 17.27 2.24 -25.18
CA ALA A 313 16.23 3.21 -24.87
C ALA A 313 15.67 3.87 -26.14
N THR A 314 14.36 4.15 -26.17
CA THR A 314 13.73 4.82 -27.33
C THR A 314 14.30 6.21 -27.63
N GLY A 315 14.95 6.83 -26.62
CA GLY A 315 15.44 8.20 -26.66
C GLY A 315 14.35 9.25 -26.46
N LEU A 316 13.10 8.83 -26.21
CA LEU A 316 11.99 9.70 -25.86
C LEU A 316 11.90 9.86 -24.33
N LEU A 317 11.42 11.01 -23.87
CA LEU A 317 11.11 11.23 -22.45
C LEU A 317 9.59 11.20 -22.28
N SER A 318 9.09 10.20 -21.54
CA SER A 318 7.66 10.08 -21.26
C SER A 318 7.35 10.32 -19.79
N LEU A 319 6.36 11.19 -19.52
CA LEU A 319 5.70 11.27 -18.21
C LEU A 319 4.43 10.41 -18.25
N PRO A 320 4.32 9.32 -17.45
CA PRO A 320 3.16 8.43 -17.46
C PRO A 320 1.95 8.93 -16.64
N SER A 321 1.94 10.23 -16.29
CA SER A 321 1.04 10.88 -15.33
C SER A 321 -0.31 11.27 -15.93
N ILE A 322 -1.04 10.32 -16.51
CA ILE A 322 -2.36 10.57 -17.11
C ILE A 322 -3.47 10.93 -16.08
N GLN A 323 -3.19 10.77 -14.79
CA GLN A 323 -4.12 11.05 -13.68
C GLN A 323 -3.51 12.01 -12.64
N GLY A 324 -2.52 12.82 -13.04
CA GLY A 324 -1.62 13.46 -12.09
C GLY A 324 -0.58 12.47 -11.56
N GLU A 325 0.17 12.87 -10.54
CA GLU A 325 1.18 12.02 -9.92
C GLU A 325 1.38 12.34 -8.44
N SER A 326 1.77 11.31 -7.66
CA SER A 326 2.20 11.46 -6.26
C SER A 326 3.72 11.44 -6.11
N PHE A 327 4.43 10.66 -6.92
CA PHE A 327 5.88 10.51 -6.89
C PHE A 327 6.44 10.48 -8.33
N PRO A 328 7.57 11.16 -8.64
CA PRO A 328 8.53 11.82 -7.74
C PRO A 328 8.16 13.25 -7.33
N VAL A 329 7.18 13.85 -8.02
CA VAL A 329 6.70 15.20 -7.73
C VAL A 329 5.18 15.11 -7.60
N ARG A 330 4.65 15.44 -6.43
CA ARG A 330 3.21 15.46 -6.22
C ARG A 330 2.59 16.63 -6.95
N SER A 331 1.74 16.32 -7.92
CA SER A 331 0.93 17.30 -8.61
C SER A 331 -0.29 16.65 -9.24
N HIS A 332 -1.46 17.21 -8.98
CA HIS A 332 -2.71 16.80 -9.61
C HIS A 332 -2.87 17.35 -11.04
N SER A 333 -2.06 18.35 -11.43
CA SER A 333 -2.14 19.03 -12.73
C SER A 333 -1.13 18.52 -13.76
N VAL A 334 -0.15 17.71 -13.35
CA VAL A 334 0.79 17.09 -14.31
C VAL A 334 0.01 16.13 -15.19
N GLY A 335 -0.02 16.41 -16.49
CA GLY A 335 -0.57 15.52 -17.50
C GLY A 335 0.50 14.62 -18.12
N GLY A 336 0.07 13.51 -18.71
CA GLY A 336 0.95 12.62 -19.46
C GLY A 336 1.54 13.33 -20.70
N CYS A 337 2.82 13.09 -20.98
CA CYS A 337 3.49 13.68 -22.14
C CYS A 337 4.56 12.75 -22.71
N ILE A 338 4.90 12.96 -23.99
CA ILE A 338 6.05 12.33 -24.66
C ILE A 338 6.83 13.43 -25.38
N LEU A 339 8.07 13.67 -24.96
CA LEU A 339 8.97 14.67 -25.52
C LEU A 339 10.05 14.01 -26.39
N GLY A 340 10.42 14.66 -27.49
CA GLY A 340 11.51 14.22 -28.38
C GLY A 340 11.08 13.51 -29.66
N MET A 341 9.77 13.46 -29.96
CA MET A 341 9.24 12.81 -31.17
C MET A 341 9.79 13.42 -32.48
N ARG A 342 10.01 12.54 -33.47
CA ARG A 342 10.40 12.85 -34.86
C ARG A 342 9.49 12.08 -35.83
N GLY A 343 9.69 12.25 -37.14
CA GLY A 343 8.86 11.61 -38.16
C GLY A 343 9.12 10.11 -38.37
N ASN A 344 10.09 9.52 -37.65
CA ASN A 344 10.50 8.12 -37.81
C ASN A 344 10.09 7.20 -36.64
N GLN A 345 9.32 7.70 -35.68
CA GLN A 345 8.76 6.88 -34.60
C GLN A 345 7.42 6.30 -35.02
N ASP A 346 7.24 5.01 -34.76
CA ASP A 346 5.99 4.28 -34.95
C ASP A 346 5.22 4.15 -33.61
N PRO A 347 3.95 3.71 -33.64
CA PRO A 347 3.15 3.59 -32.42
C PRO A 347 3.72 2.63 -31.38
N LEU A 348 4.48 1.61 -31.80
CA LEU A 348 5.13 0.68 -30.87
C LEU A 348 6.27 1.38 -30.12
N THR A 349 7.06 2.24 -30.77
CA THR A 349 8.08 3.06 -30.11
C THR A 349 7.44 3.98 -29.06
N LEU A 350 6.29 4.59 -29.37
CA LEU A 350 5.59 5.46 -28.42
C LEU A 350 5.06 4.67 -27.22
N TYR A 351 4.52 3.46 -27.45
CA TYR A 351 4.11 2.57 -26.37
C TYR A 351 5.30 2.16 -25.49
N THR A 352 6.42 1.74 -26.10
CA THR A 352 7.65 1.42 -25.35
C THR A 352 8.14 2.62 -24.53
N ALA A 353 8.10 3.83 -25.08
CA ALA A 353 8.50 5.04 -24.35
C ALA A 353 7.64 5.31 -23.11
N VAL A 354 6.34 4.98 -23.16
CA VAL A 354 5.47 5.06 -21.97
C VAL A 354 5.92 4.06 -20.90
N ILE A 355 6.25 2.82 -21.29
CA ILE A 355 6.78 1.81 -20.37
C ILE A 355 8.13 2.25 -19.77
N GLU A 356 9.03 2.81 -20.58
CA GLU A 356 10.29 3.42 -20.12
C GLU A 356 10.03 4.54 -19.11
N GLY A 357 9.07 5.43 -19.40
CA GLY A 357 8.64 6.49 -18.48
C GLY A 357 8.17 5.95 -17.13
N ILE A 358 7.34 4.90 -17.13
CA ILE A 358 6.91 4.24 -15.89
C ILE A 358 8.09 3.71 -15.08
N CYS A 359 9.01 2.99 -15.73
CA CYS A 359 10.20 2.48 -15.06
C CYS A 359 11.10 3.61 -14.52
N MET A 360 11.29 4.68 -15.30
CA MET A 360 12.07 5.84 -14.86
C MET A 360 11.41 6.59 -13.70
N THR A 361 10.08 6.63 -13.64
CA THR A 361 9.35 7.20 -12.48
C THR A 361 9.71 6.44 -11.22
N LEU A 362 9.60 5.11 -11.23
CA LEU A 362 9.92 4.25 -10.07
C LEU A 362 11.41 4.33 -9.69
N ALA A 363 12.30 4.43 -10.68
CA ALA A 363 13.74 4.43 -10.47
C ALA A 363 14.26 5.61 -9.66
N HIS A 364 13.51 6.71 -9.54
CA HIS A 364 13.90 7.86 -8.73
C HIS A 364 14.03 7.56 -7.23
N ASP A 365 13.46 6.45 -6.73
CA ASP A 365 13.62 5.99 -5.33
C ASP A 365 14.46 4.71 -5.21
N ILE A 366 14.90 4.14 -6.34
CA ILE A 366 15.60 2.86 -6.40
C ILE A 366 17.10 3.12 -6.54
N LYS A 367 17.89 2.57 -5.61
CA LYS A 367 19.36 2.60 -5.70
C LYS A 367 19.83 1.45 -6.61
N PRO A 368 20.85 1.68 -7.44
CA PRO A 368 21.41 0.63 -8.29
C PRO A 368 22.13 -0.45 -7.47
N GLY A 369 22.29 -1.63 -8.08
CA GLY A 369 22.99 -2.77 -7.49
C GLY A 369 22.14 -3.67 -6.60
N GLY A 370 22.33 -4.99 -6.72
CA GLY A 370 21.58 -5.99 -5.98
C GLY A 370 20.28 -6.45 -6.67
N ILE A 371 19.53 -7.28 -5.96
CA ILE A 371 18.31 -7.92 -6.45
C ILE A 371 17.10 -7.04 -6.14
N LEU A 372 16.21 -6.81 -7.10
CA LEU A 372 14.94 -6.11 -6.92
C LEU A 372 13.78 -7.07 -7.25
N PRO A 373 13.08 -7.60 -6.23
CA PRO A 373 11.86 -8.38 -6.43
C PRO A 373 10.76 -7.53 -7.07
N ALA A 374 10.10 -8.09 -8.09
CA ALA A 374 9.01 -7.47 -8.82
C ALA A 374 7.74 -8.33 -8.77
N THR A 375 6.62 -7.70 -8.45
CA THR A 375 5.28 -8.32 -8.40
C THR A 375 4.25 -7.52 -9.21
N GLY A 376 3.04 -8.05 -9.33
CA GLY A 376 1.92 -7.43 -10.04
C GLY A 376 1.81 -7.83 -11.51
N GLY A 377 0.77 -7.31 -12.19
CA GLY A 377 0.47 -7.65 -13.58
C GLY A 377 1.60 -7.28 -14.55
N GLY A 378 2.24 -6.13 -14.34
CA GLY A 378 3.38 -5.68 -15.15
C GLY A 378 4.60 -6.58 -15.06
N ALA A 379 4.81 -7.25 -13.92
CA ALA A 379 5.92 -8.18 -13.71
C ALA A 379 5.87 -9.44 -14.61
N ARG A 380 4.71 -9.71 -15.24
CA ARG A 380 4.53 -10.81 -16.21
C ARG A 380 5.09 -10.47 -17.59
N SER A 381 5.34 -9.20 -17.90
CA SER A 381 5.91 -8.76 -19.17
C SER A 381 7.43 -8.81 -19.11
N VAL A 382 8.03 -9.78 -19.81
CA VAL A 382 9.48 -9.92 -19.95
C VAL A 382 10.15 -8.66 -20.54
N PRO A 383 9.66 -8.04 -21.65
CA PRO A 383 10.29 -6.83 -22.16
C PRO A 383 10.19 -5.66 -21.18
N TRP A 384 9.09 -5.55 -20.42
CA TRP A 384 8.99 -4.55 -19.35
C TRP A 384 10.04 -4.81 -18.26
N MET A 385 10.20 -6.06 -17.82
CA MET A 385 11.17 -6.36 -16.75
C MET A 385 12.61 -6.13 -17.20
N ARG A 386 12.92 -6.28 -18.49
CA ARG A 386 14.22 -5.87 -19.05
C ARG A 386 14.44 -4.36 -19.01
N ILE A 387 13.41 -3.58 -19.33
CA ILE A 387 13.46 -2.12 -19.22
C ILE A 387 13.66 -1.73 -17.75
N LEU A 388 12.90 -2.33 -16.83
CA LEU A 388 13.04 -2.07 -15.40
C LEU A 388 14.44 -2.43 -14.88
N ALA A 389 14.98 -3.59 -15.25
CA ALA A 389 16.35 -4.00 -14.91
C ALA A 389 17.36 -2.95 -15.37
N SER A 390 17.24 -2.50 -16.63
CA SER A 390 18.18 -1.55 -17.24
C SER A 390 18.05 -0.14 -16.65
N VAL A 391 16.84 0.34 -16.39
CA VAL A 391 16.59 1.67 -15.82
C VAL A 391 17.04 1.74 -14.36
N THR A 392 16.85 0.66 -13.59
CA THR A 392 17.22 0.61 -12.16
C THR A 392 18.65 0.13 -11.93
N ASN A 393 19.28 -0.49 -12.93
CA ASN A 393 20.54 -1.21 -12.83
C ASN A 393 20.51 -2.25 -11.67
N ARG A 394 19.47 -3.09 -11.67
CA ARG A 394 19.20 -4.13 -10.66
C ARG A 394 18.87 -5.45 -11.34
N ASN A 395 19.19 -6.57 -10.67
CA ASN A 395 18.73 -7.89 -11.08
C ASN A 395 17.26 -8.03 -10.68
N ILE A 396 16.36 -8.21 -11.64
CA ILE A 396 14.93 -8.30 -11.35
C ILE A 396 14.55 -9.75 -11.04
N HIS A 397 13.97 -9.98 -9.88
CA HIS A 397 13.42 -11.27 -9.48
C HIS A 397 11.89 -11.22 -9.57
N VAL A 398 11.31 -11.89 -10.56
CA VAL A 398 9.84 -11.98 -10.66
C VAL A 398 9.34 -13.02 -9.65
N THR A 399 8.50 -12.58 -8.73
CA THR A 399 7.99 -13.42 -7.63
C THR A 399 6.78 -14.25 -8.06
N VAL A 400 6.44 -15.27 -7.26
CA VAL A 400 5.24 -16.09 -7.47
C VAL A 400 3.97 -15.24 -7.33
N SER A 401 2.91 -15.63 -8.04
CA SER A 401 1.62 -14.91 -8.06
C SER A 401 0.72 -15.23 -6.85
N GLU A 402 1.30 -15.45 -5.67
CA GLU A 402 0.58 -15.64 -4.41
C GLU A 402 0.16 -14.28 -3.80
N ASP A 403 -0.87 -14.28 -2.95
CA ASP A 403 -1.33 -13.06 -2.29
C ASP A 403 -0.36 -12.64 -1.18
N ALA A 404 0.45 -11.62 -1.46
CA ALA A 404 1.50 -11.14 -0.58
C ALA A 404 1.00 -10.63 0.79
N ALA A 405 -0.20 -10.04 0.86
CA ALA A 405 -0.75 -9.55 2.11
C ALA A 405 -1.17 -10.72 3.02
N LEU A 406 -1.83 -11.74 2.46
CA LEU A 406 -2.16 -12.96 3.20
C LEU A 406 -0.90 -13.72 3.65
N HIS A 407 0.10 -13.84 2.76
CA HIS A 407 1.37 -14.48 3.10
C HIS A 407 2.10 -13.75 4.22
N GLY A 408 2.15 -12.41 4.14
CA GLY A 408 2.72 -11.57 5.19
C GLY A 408 1.99 -11.67 6.51
N ALA A 409 0.65 -11.64 6.51
CA ALA A 409 -0.14 -11.81 7.71
C ALA A 409 0.08 -13.20 8.35
N ALA A 410 0.23 -14.25 7.53
CA ALA A 410 0.61 -15.57 8.04
C ALA A 410 2.04 -15.59 8.58
N SER A 411 2.98 -14.90 7.93
CA SER A 411 4.38 -14.79 8.37
C SER A 411 4.51 -14.07 9.72
N LEU A 412 3.80 -12.96 9.90
CA LEU A 412 3.73 -12.23 11.16
C LEU A 412 3.08 -13.06 12.27
N ALA A 413 2.06 -13.85 11.96
CA ALA A 413 1.46 -14.76 12.92
C ALA A 413 2.36 -15.95 13.28
N ALA A 414 3.13 -16.48 12.33
CA ALA A 414 4.15 -17.48 12.60
C ALA A 414 5.20 -16.90 13.56
N TYR A 415 5.69 -15.69 13.30
CA TYR A 415 6.64 -15.01 14.18
C TYR A 415 6.07 -14.77 15.57
N ALA A 416 4.85 -14.25 15.68
CA ALA A 416 4.19 -13.98 16.96
C ALA A 416 3.94 -15.24 17.80
N THR A 417 3.87 -16.42 17.19
CA THR A 417 3.51 -17.67 17.90
C THR A 417 4.66 -18.67 18.04
N SER A 418 5.71 -18.55 17.22
CA SER A 418 6.85 -19.48 17.19
C SER A 418 8.22 -18.79 17.22
N GLY A 419 8.29 -17.48 16.98
CA GLY A 419 9.53 -16.72 16.85
C GLY A 419 10.17 -16.78 15.45
N GLU A 420 9.57 -17.50 14.50
CA GLU A 420 10.10 -17.67 13.15
C GLU A 420 9.10 -17.13 12.09
N TYR A 421 9.63 -16.39 11.12
CA TYR A 421 8.87 -15.97 9.94
C TYR A 421 8.73 -17.11 8.94
N LEU A 422 7.70 -17.04 8.10
CA LEU A 422 7.60 -17.92 6.93
C LEU A 422 8.64 -17.50 5.87
N PRO A 423 9.10 -18.42 5.00
CA PRO A 423 9.93 -18.06 3.86
C PRO A 423 9.24 -17.02 2.97
N THR A 424 9.97 -15.99 2.55
CA THR A 424 9.42 -14.89 1.75
C THR A 424 9.10 -15.33 0.32
N LEU A 425 8.18 -14.62 -0.35
CA LEU A 425 7.84 -14.92 -1.75
C LEU A 425 9.01 -14.65 -2.70
N ALA A 426 9.86 -13.66 -2.40
CA ALA A 426 11.06 -13.37 -3.18
C ALA A 426 12.09 -14.51 -3.12
N ALA A 427 12.17 -15.25 -2.00
CA ALA A 427 13.01 -16.44 -1.92
C ALA A 427 12.55 -17.58 -2.85
N ARG A 428 11.31 -17.49 -3.38
CA ARG A 428 10.73 -18.42 -4.34
C ARG A 428 10.68 -17.85 -5.77
N ALA A 429 11.53 -16.88 -6.10
CA ALA A 429 11.55 -16.25 -7.41
C ALA A 429 11.61 -17.28 -8.55
N ILE A 430 10.86 -17.02 -9.61
CA ILE A 430 10.70 -17.95 -10.74
C ILE A 430 11.43 -17.51 -12.00
N VAL A 431 11.78 -16.22 -12.10
CA VAL A 431 12.50 -15.65 -13.24
C VAL A 431 13.47 -14.60 -12.72
N GLU A 432 14.72 -14.67 -13.18
CA GLU A 432 15.75 -13.66 -12.96
C GLU A 432 16.07 -12.95 -14.29
N ILE A 433 16.13 -11.61 -14.27
CA ILE A 433 16.48 -10.79 -15.42
C ILE A 433 17.58 -9.82 -15.01
N GLU A 434 18.76 -9.99 -15.60
CA GLU A 434 19.92 -9.14 -15.36
C GLU A 434 19.91 -7.89 -16.24
N PRO A 435 20.43 -6.75 -15.75
CA PRO A 435 20.60 -5.54 -16.56
C PRO A 435 21.74 -5.72 -17.59
N GLU A 436 21.51 -5.24 -18.81
CA GLU A 436 22.53 -5.26 -19.87
C GLU A 436 23.33 -3.93 -19.86
N PRO A 437 24.66 -3.93 -19.69
CA PRO A 437 25.44 -2.72 -19.48
C PRO A 437 25.26 -1.64 -20.57
N GLU A 438 25.20 -2.05 -21.84
CA GLU A 438 24.98 -1.14 -22.97
C GLU A 438 23.59 -0.48 -22.92
N VAL A 439 22.59 -1.20 -22.41
CA VAL A 439 21.22 -0.70 -22.29
C VAL A 439 21.11 0.23 -21.08
N VAL A 440 21.71 -0.13 -19.94
CA VAL A 440 21.81 0.75 -18.75
C VAL A 440 22.42 2.11 -19.14
N ALA A 441 23.54 2.10 -19.85
CA ALA A 441 24.21 3.32 -20.31
C ALA A 441 23.32 4.19 -21.21
N SER A 442 22.38 3.59 -21.95
CA SER A 442 21.43 4.33 -22.78
C SER A 442 20.34 5.07 -21.97
N PHE A 443 20.02 4.61 -20.75
CA PHE A 443 19.01 5.21 -19.88
C PHE A 443 19.54 6.28 -18.94
N GLU A 444 20.82 6.23 -18.53
CA GLU A 444 21.43 7.21 -17.61
C GLU A 444 21.13 8.68 -17.95
N PRO A 445 21.35 9.17 -19.20
CA PRO A 445 21.06 10.56 -19.54
C PRO A 445 19.56 10.87 -19.59
N LEU A 446 18.70 9.87 -19.74
CA LEU A 446 17.24 10.03 -19.79
C LEU A 446 16.66 10.18 -18.39
N ILE A 447 17.12 9.39 -17.42
CA ILE A 447 16.64 9.43 -16.03
C ILE A 447 16.84 10.83 -15.42
N ALA A 448 18.00 11.44 -15.62
CA ALA A 448 18.28 12.79 -15.13
C ALA A 448 17.30 13.83 -15.74
N LYS A 449 17.14 13.81 -17.07
CA LYS A 449 16.22 14.72 -17.78
C LYS A 449 14.75 14.45 -17.44
N HIS A 450 14.41 13.21 -17.14
CA HIS A 450 13.05 12.80 -16.78
C HIS A 450 12.60 13.48 -15.48
N LEU A 451 13.47 13.60 -14.47
CA LEU A 451 13.15 14.32 -13.24
C LEU A 451 12.98 15.83 -13.47
N GLU A 452 13.83 16.43 -14.31
CA GLU A 452 13.71 17.83 -14.70
C GLU A 452 12.39 18.09 -15.43
N LEU A 453 12.01 17.20 -16.35
CA LEU A 453 10.73 17.27 -17.06
C LEU A 453 9.53 17.21 -16.10
N PHE A 454 9.58 16.34 -15.09
CA PHE A 454 8.56 16.28 -14.04
C PHE A 454 8.41 17.61 -13.29
N ARG A 455 9.52 18.20 -12.85
CA ARG A 455 9.53 19.50 -12.15
C ARG A 455 9.01 20.62 -13.02
N PHE A 456 9.42 20.65 -14.29
CA PHE A 456 8.95 21.62 -15.26
C PHE A 456 7.44 21.49 -15.51
N ALA A 457 6.95 20.27 -15.77
CA ALA A 457 5.53 20.02 -16.01
C ALA A 457 4.67 20.39 -14.78
N ALA A 458 5.13 20.09 -13.57
CA ALA A 458 4.43 20.45 -12.34
C ALA A 458 4.33 21.98 -12.14
N ALA A 459 5.36 22.72 -12.53
CA ALA A 459 5.37 24.18 -12.43
C ALA A 459 4.41 24.87 -13.42
N LEU A 460 4.07 24.21 -14.54
CA LEU A 460 3.24 24.81 -15.58
C LEU A 460 1.75 24.89 -15.25
N SER A 461 1.27 24.25 -14.18
CA SER A 461 -0.10 24.29 -13.63
C SER A 461 -1.18 24.80 -14.60
N TYR A 462 -1.72 23.89 -15.42
CA TYR A 462 -2.81 24.18 -16.36
C TYR A 462 -4.19 24.06 -15.71
#